data_AF-A0A6A6ZMK4-F1
#
_entry.id   AF-A0A6A6ZMK4-F1
#
_cell.length_a   1.000
_cell.length_b   1.000
_cell.length_c   1.000
_cell.angle_alpha   90.00
_cell.angle_beta   90.00
_cell.angle_gamma   90.00
#
_symmetry.space_group_name_H-M   'P 1'
#
loop_
_entity.id
_entity.type
_entity.pdbx_description
1 polymer ?
#
loop_
_entity_poly.entity_id
_entity_poly.type
_entity_poly.pdbx_seq_one_letter_code
_entity_poly.pdbx_strand_id
1 'polypeptide(L)'
;MSAPSQYTYRARRTAQQAPTELEQFGEGNILPLLRHYFPQVDPRTGTRMPNFDFGPLIEAAARTSAKIDLAEENEGFLDQVIFGLANPDMCHPGIQDIAQDRELVVLLLVRHLKKFGGLVLPPLPAARDLQDAHRQTVAADMAAGREPAQMHYPNWYVFKAPIFETSGDGY
;
A
#
# COMPACT_ATOMS: atom_id res chain seq x y z
N MET A 1 1.78 -43.29 3.02
CA MET A 1 2.72 -42.16 2.85
C MET A 1 2.23 -41.37 1.65
N SER A 2 1.60 -40.21 1.86
CA SER A 2 1.09 -39.38 0.77
C SER A 2 2.23 -38.56 0.18
N ALA A 3 2.38 -38.56 -1.15
CA ALA A 3 3.38 -37.76 -1.84
C ALA A 3 3.22 -36.27 -1.49
N PRO A 4 4.31 -35.49 -1.39
CA PRO A 4 4.19 -34.05 -1.24
C PRO A 4 3.43 -33.51 -2.45
N SER A 5 2.27 -32.90 -2.22
CA SER A 5 1.55 -32.17 -3.25
C SER A 5 2.52 -31.21 -3.89
N GLN A 6 2.84 -31.42 -5.16
CA GLN A 6 3.55 -30.44 -5.97
C GLN A 6 2.64 -29.22 -6.07
N TYR A 7 2.85 -28.26 -5.18
CA TYR A 7 2.25 -26.94 -5.27
C TYR A 7 2.97 -26.17 -6.37
N THR A 8 2.67 -26.56 -7.61
CA THR A 8 3.04 -25.83 -8.81
C THR A 8 2.23 -24.54 -8.82
N TYR A 9 2.90 -23.40 -8.97
CA TYR A 9 2.22 -22.16 -9.33
C TYR A 9 1.25 -22.43 -10.49
N ARG A 10 -0.04 -22.20 -10.26
CA ARG A 10 -1.02 -22.06 -11.31
C ARG A 10 -1.47 -20.63 -11.24
N ALA A 11 -1.09 -19.83 -12.25
CA ALA A 11 -1.84 -18.63 -12.59
C ALA A 11 -3.33 -18.98 -12.51
N ARG A 12 -4.15 -18.13 -11.87
CA ARG A 12 -5.60 -18.35 -11.69
C ARG A 12 -6.36 -18.17 -13.01
N ARG A 13 -5.86 -18.79 -14.07
CA ARG A 13 -6.41 -18.79 -15.42
C ARG A 13 -6.87 -20.19 -15.78
N THR A 14 -7.96 -20.28 -16.53
CA THR A 14 -8.36 -21.56 -17.12
C THR A 14 -7.36 -21.94 -18.21
N ALA A 15 -7.24 -23.24 -18.53
CA ALA A 15 -6.30 -23.70 -19.55
C ALA A 15 -6.54 -23.07 -20.94
N GLN A 16 -7.72 -22.48 -21.16
CA GLN A 16 -8.08 -21.80 -22.41
C GLN A 16 -7.71 -20.30 -22.45
N GLN A 17 -7.30 -19.70 -21.33
CA GLN A 17 -6.98 -18.27 -21.26
C GLN A 17 -5.51 -18.00 -21.63
N ALA A 18 -5.30 -17.06 -22.54
CA ALA A 18 -3.96 -16.58 -22.86
C ALA A 18 -3.33 -15.88 -21.64
N PRO A 19 -2.03 -16.11 -21.36
CA PRO A 19 -1.35 -15.42 -20.27
C PRO A 19 -1.15 -13.95 -20.58
N THR A 20 -1.39 -13.11 -19.57
CA THR A 20 -0.97 -11.70 -19.55
C THR A 20 0.55 -11.57 -19.63
N GLU A 21 1.07 -10.40 -20.04
CA GLU A 21 2.51 -10.16 -20.11
C GLU A 21 3.21 -10.38 -18.76
N LEU A 22 2.57 -9.97 -17.67
CA LEU A 22 3.06 -10.19 -16.31
C LEU A 22 3.13 -11.68 -15.96
N GLU A 23 2.12 -12.48 -16.34
CA GLU A 23 2.15 -13.93 -16.12
C GLU A 23 3.25 -14.59 -16.95
N GLN A 24 3.43 -14.18 -18.21
CA GLN A 24 4.52 -14.69 -19.06
C GLN A 24 5.89 -14.36 -18.46
N PHE A 25 6.09 -13.12 -18.02
CA PHE A 25 7.35 -12.69 -17.40
C PHE A 25 7.58 -13.37 -16.05
N GLY A 26 6.53 -13.48 -15.23
CA GLY A 26 6.53 -14.17 -13.95
C GLY A 26 6.91 -15.65 -14.09
N GLU A 27 6.25 -16.37 -15.00
CA GLU A 27 6.50 -17.79 -15.26
C GLU A 27 7.86 -18.02 -15.93
N GLY A 28 8.24 -17.19 -16.90
CA GLY A 28 9.43 -17.38 -17.72
C GLY A 28 10.73 -16.87 -17.11
N ASN A 29 10.69 -15.85 -16.23
CA ASN A 29 11.89 -15.20 -15.70
C ASN A 29 11.93 -15.18 -14.17
N ILE A 30 10.88 -14.69 -13.51
CA ILE A 30 10.89 -14.52 -12.06
C ILE A 30 10.90 -15.87 -11.35
N LEU A 31 10.05 -16.82 -11.73
CA LEU A 31 10.00 -18.14 -11.11
C LEU A 31 11.33 -18.90 -11.22
N PRO A 32 11.99 -19.01 -12.39
CA PRO A 32 13.31 -19.63 -12.49
C PRO A 32 14.37 -18.93 -11.61
N LEU A 33 14.39 -17.60 -11.58
CA LEU A 33 15.31 -16.84 -10.74
C LEU A 33 15.12 -17.18 -9.27
N LEU A 34 13.87 -17.13 -8.78
CA LEU A 34 13.55 -17.38 -7.38
C LEU A 34 13.87 -18.82 -6.97
N ARG A 35 13.54 -19.79 -7.82
CA ARG A 35 13.87 -21.21 -7.61
C ARG A 35 15.37 -21.44 -7.50
N HIS A 36 16.16 -20.72 -8.29
CA HIS A 36 17.61 -20.89 -8.30
C HIS A 36 18.28 -20.27 -7.07
N TYR A 37 17.88 -19.05 -6.68
CA TYR A 37 18.62 -18.27 -5.68
C TYR A 37 17.98 -18.25 -4.28
N PHE A 38 16.72 -18.66 -4.12
CA PHE A 38 16.01 -18.65 -2.83
C PHE A 38 15.52 -20.05 -2.41
N PRO A 39 16.43 -21.01 -2.15
CA PRO A 39 16.03 -22.33 -1.67
C PRO A 39 15.37 -22.24 -0.29
N GLN A 40 14.40 -23.12 -0.03
CA GLN A 40 13.82 -23.27 1.30
C GLN A 40 14.76 -24.12 2.16
N VAL A 41 14.88 -23.80 3.44
CA VAL A 41 15.58 -24.67 4.41
C VAL A 41 14.54 -25.52 5.11
N ASP A 42 14.71 -26.85 5.08
CA ASP A 42 13.88 -27.75 5.86
C ASP A 42 14.12 -27.49 7.37
N PRO A 43 13.11 -27.05 8.14
CA PRO A 43 13.28 -26.73 9.55
C PRO A 43 13.62 -27.93 10.43
N ARG A 44 13.43 -29.17 9.94
CA ARG A 44 13.75 -30.40 10.68
C ARG A 44 15.16 -30.91 10.39
N THR A 45 15.63 -30.78 9.16
CA THR A 45 16.91 -31.36 8.72
C THR A 45 17.99 -30.32 8.44
N GLY A 46 17.64 -29.04 8.36
CA GLY A 46 18.56 -27.95 7.98
C GLY A 46 18.99 -28.01 6.51
N THR A 47 18.43 -28.93 5.72
CA THR A 47 18.84 -29.14 4.33
C THR A 47 18.19 -28.09 3.42
N ARG A 48 18.96 -27.56 2.47
CA ARG A 48 18.42 -26.69 1.41
C ARG A 48 17.63 -27.54 0.41
N MET A 49 16.37 -27.18 0.21
CA MET A 49 15.46 -27.78 -0.76
C MET A 49 15.01 -26.73 -1.77
N PRO A 50 14.79 -27.10 -3.04
CA PRO A 50 14.21 -26.18 -4.00
C PRO A 50 12.83 -25.71 -3.52
N ASN A 51 12.63 -24.40 -3.40
CA ASN A 51 11.33 -23.83 -3.13
C ASN A 51 10.58 -23.67 -4.46
N PHE A 52 9.36 -24.19 -4.56
CA PHE A 52 8.55 -24.10 -5.77
C PHE A 52 7.34 -23.17 -5.63
N ASP A 53 7.09 -22.64 -4.44
CA ASP A 53 5.90 -21.86 -4.09
C ASP A 53 6.20 -20.35 -4.07
N PHE A 54 6.50 -19.80 -5.24
CA PHE A 54 6.74 -18.36 -5.42
C PHE A 54 5.57 -17.64 -6.09
N GLY A 55 4.53 -18.38 -6.49
CA GLY A 55 3.35 -17.81 -7.13
C GLY A 55 2.65 -16.73 -6.31
N PRO A 56 2.28 -17.01 -5.05
CA PRO A 56 1.67 -16.02 -4.17
C PRO A 56 2.54 -14.77 -3.96
N LEU A 57 3.87 -14.94 -3.93
CA LEU A 57 4.82 -13.83 -3.81
C LEU A 57 4.79 -12.92 -5.04
N ILE A 58 4.78 -13.52 -6.25
CA ILE A 58 4.70 -12.76 -7.52
C ILE A 58 3.36 -12.02 -7.60
N GLU A 59 2.24 -12.67 -7.26
CA GLU A 59 0.93 -12.03 -7.24
C GLU A 59 0.87 -10.88 -6.22
N ALA A 60 1.45 -11.07 -5.03
CA ALA A 60 1.53 -10.03 -4.03
C ALA A 60 2.35 -8.83 -4.54
N ALA A 61 3.53 -9.09 -5.12
CA ALA A 61 4.38 -8.05 -5.69
C ALA A 61 3.68 -7.27 -6.80
N ALA A 62 2.94 -7.96 -7.68
CA ALA A 62 2.15 -7.33 -8.74
C ALA A 62 1.04 -6.41 -8.19
N ARG A 63 0.29 -6.88 -7.18
CA ARG A 63 -0.74 -6.06 -6.51
C ARG A 63 -0.12 -4.83 -5.85
N THR A 64 1.01 -5.00 -5.16
CA THR A 64 1.74 -3.89 -4.54
C THR A 64 2.20 -2.88 -5.58
N SER A 65 2.72 -3.34 -6.73
CA SER A 65 3.12 -2.46 -7.84
C SER A 65 1.94 -1.63 -8.35
N ALA A 66 0.81 -2.27 -8.66
CA ALA A 66 -0.36 -1.56 -9.16
C ALA A 66 -0.90 -0.50 -8.18
N LYS A 67 -0.81 -0.77 -6.87
CA LYS A 67 -1.20 0.19 -5.82
C LYS A 67 -0.23 1.37 -5.73
N ILE A 68 1.06 1.13 -5.95
CA ILE A 68 2.07 2.20 -6.05
C ILE A 68 1.76 3.09 -7.24
N ASP A 69 1.50 2.50 -8.41
CA ASP A 69 1.18 3.24 -9.63
C ASP A 69 -0.06 4.11 -9.42
N LEU A 70 -1.13 3.54 -8.86
CA LEU A 70 -2.35 4.27 -8.53
C LEU A 70 -2.10 5.47 -7.59
N ALA A 71 -1.29 5.28 -6.54
CA ALA A 71 -0.96 6.35 -5.60
C ALA A 71 -0.06 7.43 -6.22
N GLU A 72 0.74 7.09 -7.22
CA GLU A 72 1.58 8.03 -7.93
C GLU A 72 0.83 8.77 -9.04
N GLU A 73 -0.20 8.18 -9.63
CA GLU A 73 -1.03 8.83 -10.66
C GLU A 73 -2.11 9.73 -10.08
N ASN A 74 -2.48 9.52 -8.82
CA ASN A 74 -3.51 10.28 -8.14
C ASN A 74 -3.01 10.86 -6.81
N GLU A 75 -2.76 12.17 -6.78
CA GLU A 75 -2.29 12.90 -5.58
C GLU A 75 -3.23 12.70 -4.39
N GLY A 76 -4.54 12.78 -4.61
CA GLY A 76 -5.56 12.66 -3.55
C GLY A 76 -5.82 11.23 -3.07
N PHE A 77 -5.22 10.22 -3.71
CA PHE A 77 -5.42 8.83 -3.32
C PHE A 77 -4.94 8.57 -1.89
N LEU A 78 -3.75 9.09 -1.56
CA LEU A 78 -3.16 8.87 -0.25
C LEU A 78 -3.93 9.61 0.85
N ASP A 79 -4.57 10.74 0.53
CA ASP A 79 -5.46 11.43 1.47
C ASP A 79 -6.60 10.50 1.95
N GLN A 80 -7.20 9.73 1.03
CA GLN A 80 -8.27 8.80 1.37
C GLN A 80 -7.77 7.62 2.22
N VAL A 81 -6.58 7.10 1.90
CA VAL A 81 -5.95 6.03 2.70
C VAL A 81 -5.69 6.50 4.12
N ILE A 82 -5.15 7.71 4.30
CA ILE A 82 -4.89 8.29 5.61
C ILE A 82 -6.20 8.57 6.36
N PHE A 83 -7.23 9.08 5.68
CA PHE A 83 -8.55 9.26 6.29
C PHE A 83 -9.16 7.94 6.76
N GLY A 84 -9.11 6.89 5.94
CA GLY A 84 -9.61 5.56 6.29
C GLY A 84 -8.84 4.88 7.42
N LEU A 85 -7.53 5.13 7.51
CA LEU A 85 -6.70 4.70 8.65
C LEU A 85 -7.15 5.36 9.96
N ALA A 86 -7.44 6.65 9.92
CA ALA A 86 -7.84 7.41 11.10
C ALA A 86 -9.32 7.21 11.46
N ASN A 87 -10.16 6.78 10.51
CA ASN A 87 -11.59 6.51 10.67
C ASN A 87 -11.96 5.16 10.04
N PRO A 88 -11.58 4.01 10.66
CA PRO A 88 -11.74 2.69 10.06
C PRO A 88 -13.18 2.31 9.70
N ASP A 89 -14.16 2.86 10.41
CA ASP A 89 -15.60 2.70 10.17
C ASP A 89 -16.09 3.44 8.92
N MET A 90 -15.35 4.45 8.45
CA MET A 90 -15.65 5.25 7.26
C MET A 90 -14.69 4.94 6.10
N CYS A 91 -13.86 3.90 6.23
CA CYS A 91 -12.90 3.54 5.20
C CYS A 91 -13.61 2.98 3.96
N HIS A 92 -13.34 3.56 2.79
CA HIS A 92 -13.89 3.05 1.54
C HIS A 92 -13.37 1.62 1.25
N PRO A 93 -14.23 0.66 0.86
CA PRO A 93 -13.83 -0.74 0.67
C PRO A 93 -12.67 -0.92 -0.34
N GLY A 94 -12.62 -0.08 -1.37
CA GLY A 94 -11.59 -0.13 -2.41
C GLY A 94 -10.16 0.24 -1.96
N ILE A 95 -9.99 0.77 -0.75
CA ILE A 95 -8.67 1.12 -0.18
C ILE A 95 -8.40 0.43 1.16
N GLN A 96 -9.36 -0.38 1.65
CA GLN A 96 -9.29 -0.97 2.97
C GLN A 96 -8.10 -1.94 3.13
N ASP A 97 -7.79 -2.69 2.07
CA ASP A 97 -6.66 -3.60 2.04
C ASP A 97 -5.30 -2.86 2.05
N ILE A 98 -5.25 -1.63 1.55
CA ILE A 98 -4.07 -0.76 1.65
C ILE A 98 -3.97 -0.17 3.05
N ALA A 99 -5.07 0.36 3.58
CA ALA A 99 -5.10 0.92 4.94
C ALA A 99 -4.69 -0.12 6.01
N GLN A 100 -4.93 -1.41 5.78
CA GLN A 100 -4.52 -2.48 6.70
C GLN A 100 -3.04 -2.92 6.53
N ASP A 101 -2.38 -2.55 5.44
CA ASP A 101 -0.99 -2.89 5.14
C ASP A 101 -0.05 -1.75 5.56
N ARG A 102 0.50 -1.85 6.78
CA ARG A 102 1.36 -0.83 7.37
C ARG A 102 2.62 -0.55 6.54
N GLU A 103 3.24 -1.59 6.00
CA GLU A 103 4.47 -1.45 5.23
C GLU A 103 4.20 -0.74 3.91
N LEU A 104 3.11 -1.11 3.24
CA LEU A 104 2.69 -0.43 2.04
C LEU A 104 2.34 1.04 2.30
N VAL A 105 1.55 1.34 3.34
CA VAL A 105 1.19 2.74 3.68
C VAL A 105 2.44 3.60 3.88
N VAL A 106 3.42 3.10 4.64
CA VAL A 106 4.69 3.82 4.86
C VAL A 106 5.45 4.01 3.55
N LEU A 107 5.51 2.97 2.70
CA LEU A 107 6.14 3.06 1.38
C LEU A 107 5.46 4.14 0.52
N LEU A 108 4.13 4.16 0.47
CA LEU A 108 3.36 5.13 -0.30
C LEU A 108 3.59 6.56 0.21
N LEU A 109 3.62 6.78 1.53
CA LEU A 109 3.95 8.09 2.12
C LEU A 109 5.34 8.59 1.71
N VAL A 110 6.35 7.72 1.73
CA VAL A 110 7.71 8.08 1.30
C VAL A 110 7.75 8.42 -0.19
N ARG A 111 7.03 7.66 -1.03
CA ARG A 111 6.96 7.95 -2.48
C ARG A 111 6.19 9.22 -2.78
N HIS A 112 5.08 9.45 -2.09
CA HIS A 112 4.28 10.68 -2.19
C HIS A 112 5.10 11.91 -1.75
N LEU A 113 5.92 11.80 -0.71
CA LEU A 113 6.89 12.84 -0.34
C LEU A 113 7.84 13.19 -1.51
N LYS A 114 8.39 12.17 -2.18
CA LYS A 114 9.32 12.38 -3.30
C LYS A 114 8.65 12.99 -4.54
N LYS A 115 7.39 12.66 -4.79
CA LYS A 115 6.67 13.08 -6.01
C LYS A 115 5.90 14.39 -5.85
N PHE A 116 5.11 14.51 -4.79
CA PHE A 116 4.18 15.62 -4.58
C PHE A 116 4.61 16.55 -3.46
N GLY A 117 5.65 16.18 -2.71
CA GLY A 117 6.12 16.95 -1.58
C GLY A 117 5.25 16.77 -0.35
N GLY A 118 4.73 15.56 -0.12
CA GLY A 118 4.33 14.98 1.18
C GLY A 118 3.19 15.65 1.92
N LEU A 119 2.48 14.89 2.75
CA LEU A 119 1.28 15.37 3.46
C LEU A 119 1.60 15.79 4.90
N VAL A 120 0.87 16.79 5.41
CA VAL A 120 0.73 16.98 6.86
C VAL A 120 -0.26 15.96 7.39
N LEU A 121 0.24 15.02 8.17
CA LEU A 121 -0.54 13.88 8.64
C LEU A 121 -1.26 14.17 9.96
N PRO A 122 -2.46 13.62 10.18
CA PRO A 122 -3.07 13.54 11.50
C PRO A 122 -2.28 12.51 12.32
N PRO A 123 -1.44 12.97 13.26
CA PRO A 123 -1.95 13.63 14.45
C PRO A 123 -1.55 15.10 14.61
N LEU A 124 -0.95 15.74 13.61
CA LEU A 124 -0.53 17.14 13.70
C LEU A 124 -1.74 18.09 13.78
N PRO A 125 -1.67 19.18 14.57
CA PRO A 125 -2.81 20.08 14.78
C PRO A 125 -3.45 20.58 13.48
N ALA A 126 -2.63 21.02 12.51
CA ALA A 126 -3.11 21.53 11.22
C ALA A 126 -3.91 20.51 10.39
N ALA A 127 -3.66 19.21 10.55
CA ALA A 127 -4.40 18.15 9.86
C ALA A 127 -5.56 17.60 10.68
N ARG A 128 -5.48 17.68 12.01
CA ARG A 128 -6.51 17.14 12.92
C ARG A 128 -7.83 17.89 12.79
N ASP A 129 -7.79 19.22 12.80
CA ASP A 129 -9.00 20.03 12.70
C ASP A 129 -9.72 19.82 11.36
N LEU A 130 -8.93 19.70 10.28
CA LEU A 130 -9.45 19.37 8.95
C LEU A 130 -10.09 17.98 8.92
N GLN A 131 -9.45 16.99 9.53
CA GLN A 131 -9.98 15.63 9.61
C GLN A 131 -11.30 15.58 10.39
N ASP A 132 -11.38 16.25 11.53
CA ASP A 132 -12.58 16.27 12.37
C ASP A 132 -13.76 16.95 11.67
N ALA A 133 -13.49 18.06 10.95
CA ALA A 133 -14.50 18.72 10.13
C ALA A 133 -14.95 17.81 8.97
N HIS A 134 -14.00 17.19 8.26
CA HIS A 134 -14.31 16.32 7.12
C HIS A 134 -15.12 15.10 7.53
N ARG A 135 -14.81 14.50 8.69
CA ARG A 135 -15.57 13.38 9.26
C ARG A 135 -17.06 13.72 9.43
N GLN A 136 -17.39 14.95 9.84
CA GLN A 136 -18.78 15.39 9.99
C GLN A 136 -19.49 15.48 8.63
N THR A 137 -18.79 15.98 7.61
CA THR A 137 -19.30 16.04 6.23
C THR A 137 -19.57 14.64 5.68
N VAL A 138 -18.59 13.73 5.78
CA VAL A 138 -18.72 12.33 5.33
C VAL A 138 -19.89 11.63 6.01
N ALA A 139 -20.04 11.78 7.33
CA ALA A 139 -21.16 11.20 8.06
C ALA A 139 -22.52 11.73 7.57
N ALA A 140 -22.61 13.02 7.27
CA ALA A 140 -23.82 13.64 6.73
C ALA A 140 -24.15 13.16 5.30
N ASP A 141 -23.14 12.99 4.45
CA ASP A 141 -23.30 12.47 3.09
C ASP A 141 -23.74 11.01 3.09
N MET A 142 -23.11 10.16 3.91
CA MET A 142 -23.51 8.76 4.09
C MET A 142 -24.94 8.63 4.60
N ALA A 143 -25.33 9.44 5.60
CA ALA A 143 -26.69 9.44 6.13
C ALA A 143 -27.74 9.88 5.08
N ALA A 144 -27.33 10.72 4.13
CA ALA A 144 -28.17 11.16 3.02
C ALA A 144 -28.10 10.25 1.77
N GLY A 145 -27.31 9.17 1.81
CA GLY A 145 -27.11 8.28 0.66
C GLY A 145 -26.36 8.92 -0.52
N ARG A 146 -25.56 9.96 -0.25
CA ARG A 146 -24.72 10.63 -1.26
C ARG A 146 -23.33 10.00 -1.28
N GLU A 147 -22.63 10.21 -2.40
CA GLU A 147 -21.20 9.93 -2.47
C GLU A 147 -20.45 10.87 -1.51
N PRO A 148 -19.63 10.34 -0.58
CA PRO A 148 -18.91 11.17 0.37
C PRO A 148 -17.91 12.09 -0.31
N ALA A 149 -17.79 13.32 0.20
CA ALA A 149 -16.69 14.21 -0.19
C ALA A 149 -15.33 13.54 0.06
N GLN A 150 -14.36 13.83 -0.80
CA GLN A 150 -12.99 13.32 -0.67
C GLN A 150 -12.18 14.17 0.31
N MET A 151 -11.37 13.50 1.15
CA MET A 151 -10.45 14.18 2.05
C MET A 151 -9.29 14.81 1.27
N HIS A 152 -8.76 15.93 1.74
CA HIS A 152 -7.51 16.48 1.23
C HIS A 152 -6.66 17.02 2.38
N TYR A 153 -5.46 16.48 2.55
CA TYR A 153 -4.48 17.00 3.52
C TYR A 153 -3.56 18.02 2.84
N PRO A 154 -3.14 19.07 3.57
CA PRO A 154 -2.24 20.06 3.00
C PRO A 154 -0.83 19.48 2.84
N ASN A 155 -0.12 19.91 1.81
CA ASN A 155 1.28 19.52 1.57
C ASN A 155 2.22 20.12 2.63
N TRP A 156 3.24 19.36 3.08
CA TRP A 156 4.09 19.76 4.22
C TRP A 156 4.90 21.02 3.95
N TYR A 157 5.31 21.27 2.69
CA TYR A 157 6.11 22.43 2.35
C TYR A 157 5.31 23.74 2.33
N VAL A 158 3.97 23.67 2.37
CA VAL A 158 3.11 24.86 2.52
C VAL A 158 3.33 25.51 3.90
N PHE A 159 3.82 24.76 4.89
CA PHE A 159 4.12 25.26 6.23
C PHE A 159 5.57 25.72 6.43
N LYS A 160 6.31 26.04 5.36
CA LYS A 160 7.65 26.65 5.45
C LYS A 160 7.59 28.11 5.94
N ALA A 161 7.32 28.30 7.24
CA ALA A 161 7.82 29.34 8.18
C ALA A 161 6.75 29.73 9.24
N PRO A 162 7.10 30.05 10.52
CA PRO A 162 8.35 29.79 11.27
C PRO A 162 8.07 28.99 12.57
N ILE A 163 8.67 27.81 12.75
CA ILE A 163 8.64 27.08 14.06
C ILE A 163 10.03 27.05 14.71
N PHE A 164 11.02 27.73 14.11
CA PHE A 164 12.35 27.87 14.68
C PHE A 164 12.85 29.31 14.53
N GLU A 165 12.08 30.29 15.01
CA GLU A 165 12.74 31.45 15.63
C GLU A 165 13.36 30.91 16.92
N THR A 166 14.67 30.68 16.83
CA THR A 166 15.50 30.47 18.01
C THR A 166 15.33 31.70 18.88
N SER A 167 14.75 31.51 20.06
CA SER A 167 14.96 32.40 21.19
C SER A 167 16.46 32.45 21.45
N GLY A 168 17.10 33.44 20.82
CA GLY A 168 18.41 33.93 21.20
C GLY A 168 18.29 34.61 22.56
N ASP A 169 18.19 33.81 23.62
CA ASP A 169 18.57 34.28 24.95
C ASP A 169 20.10 34.27 25.00
N GLY A 170 20.63 35.49 25.08
CA GLY A 170 22.05 35.80 25.02
C GLY A 170 22.86 35.20 26.17
N TYR A 171 24.12 34.94 25.85
CA TYR A 171 25.24 34.96 26.78
C TYR A 171 26.09 36.19 26.48
#